data_AF-A0A1A0RAL2-F1
#
_entry.id   AF-A0A1A0RAL2-F1
#
_cell.length_a   1.000
_cell.length_b   1.000
_cell.length_c   1.000
_cell.angle_alpha   90.00
_cell.angle_beta   90.00
_cell.angle_gamma   90.00
#
_symmetry.space_group_name_H-M   'P 1'
#
loop_
_entity.id
_entity.type
_entity.pdbx_description
1 polymer ?
#
loop_
_entity_poly.entity_id
_entity_poly.type
_entity_poly.pdbx_seq_one_letter_code
_entity_poly.pdbx_strand_id
1 'polypeptide(L)'
;MDAFIDHDVAFHIGVARASHNRLLLDFYSSFENAMRDPAHGAFCMGVPEDAHRDFHNDLFQAIQRGDHSAATRAAIYGLDVNERHLHAVGS
;
A
#
# COMPACT_ATOMS: atom_id res chain seq x y z
N MET A 1 -5.42 -10.78 11.30
CA MET A 1 -4.12 -10.12 11.09
C MET A 1 -3.48 -10.67 9.83
N ASP A 2 -3.13 -11.96 9.82
CA ASP A 2 -2.43 -12.62 8.72
C ASP A 2 -3.16 -12.51 7.37
N ALA A 3 -4.49 -12.73 7.37
CA ALA A 3 -5.28 -12.56 6.16
C ALA A 3 -5.22 -11.14 5.59
N PHE A 4 -5.18 -10.09 6.42
CA PHE A 4 -5.04 -8.71 5.93
C PHE A 4 -3.66 -8.52 5.30
N ILE A 5 -2.61 -8.91 6.01
CA ILE A 5 -1.22 -8.82 5.57
C ILE A 5 -1.02 -9.54 4.22
N ASP A 6 -1.59 -10.74 4.07
CA ASP A 6 -1.52 -11.50 2.82
C ASP A 6 -2.18 -10.77 1.65
N HIS A 7 -3.34 -10.14 1.88
CA HIS A 7 -4.07 -9.41 0.84
C HIS A 7 -3.38 -8.09 0.50
N ASP A 8 -2.82 -7.38 1.48
CA ASP A 8 -2.05 -6.14 1.31
C ASP A 8 -0.78 -6.38 0.46
N VAL A 9 0.00 -7.40 0.82
CA VAL A 9 1.17 -7.84 0.06
C VAL A 9 0.79 -8.26 -1.37
N ALA A 10 -0.27 -9.06 -1.52
CA ALA A 10 -0.74 -9.50 -2.83
C ALA A 10 -1.20 -8.33 -3.69
N PHE A 11 -1.85 -7.32 -3.10
CA PHE A 11 -2.26 -6.11 -3.80
C PHE A 11 -1.05 -5.34 -4.34
N HIS A 12 -0.05 -5.06 -3.49
CA HIS A 12 1.14 -4.32 -3.90
C HIS A 12 1.95 -5.04 -4.99
N ILE A 13 2.12 -6.36 -4.88
CA ILE A 13 2.73 -7.18 -5.94
C ILE A 13 1.89 -7.13 -7.22
N GLY A 14 0.56 -7.16 -7.11
CA GLY A 14 -0.36 -7.03 -8.24
C GLY A 14 -0.20 -5.72 -9.00
N VAL A 15 -0.12 -4.60 -8.28
CA VAL A 15 0.14 -3.26 -8.86
C VAL A 15 1.51 -3.24 -9.55
N ALA A 16 2.56 -3.76 -8.90
CA ALA A 16 3.88 -3.83 -9.49
C ALA A 16 3.90 -4.65 -10.79
N ARG A 17 3.20 -5.79 -10.84
CA ARG A 17 3.04 -6.57 -12.08
C ARG A 17 2.29 -5.81 -13.17
N ALA A 18 1.18 -5.16 -12.82
CA ALA A 18 0.36 -4.39 -13.76
C ALA A 18 1.09 -3.19 -14.36
N SER A 19 2.08 -2.65 -13.64
CA SER A 19 2.93 -1.56 -14.15
C SER A 19 3.87 -1.96 -15.29
N HIS A 20 4.06 -3.27 -15.51
CA HIS A 20 5.09 -3.82 -16.42
C HIS A 20 6.51 -3.32 -16.12
N ASN A 21 6.76 -2.81 -14.91
CA ASN A 21 8.07 -2.36 -14.46
C ASN A 21 8.75 -3.50 -13.69
N ARG A 22 9.66 -4.20 -14.38
CA ARG A 22 10.39 -5.34 -13.81
C ARG A 22 11.21 -4.97 -12.58
N LEU A 23 11.82 -3.79 -12.57
CA LEU A 23 12.59 -3.30 -11.42
C LEU A 23 11.68 -3.14 -10.19
N LEU A 24 10.48 -2.58 -10.38
CA LEU A 24 9.50 -2.41 -9.30
C LEU A 24 9.02 -3.77 -8.76
N LEU A 25 8.77 -4.72 -9.65
CA LEU A 25 8.35 -6.07 -9.26
C LEU A 25 9.45 -6.81 -8.48
N ASP A 26 10.68 -6.76 -8.96
CA ASP A 26 11.83 -7.40 -8.29
C ASP A 26 12.08 -6.76 -6.92
N PHE A 27 11.89 -5.44 -6.80
CA PHE A 27 11.94 -4.72 -5.53
C PHE A 27 10.86 -5.20 -4.56
N TYR A 28 9.58 -5.21 -4.94
CA TYR A 28 8.52 -5.70 -4.05
C TYR A 28 8.70 -7.16 -3.65
N SER A 29 9.22 -7.99 -4.55
CA SER A 29 9.46 -9.42 -4.27
C SER A 29 10.60 -9.62 -3.28
N SER A 30 11.65 -8.78 -3.28
CA SER A 30 12.76 -8.91 -2.34
C SER A 30 12.38 -8.53 -0.90
N PHE A 31 11.38 -7.66 -0.73
CA PHE A 31 10.85 -7.23 0.58
C PHE A 31 9.60 -7.99 1.03
N GLU A 32 9.13 -8.99 0.27
CA GLU A 32 7.88 -9.70 0.57
C GLU A 32 7.83 -10.24 1.99
N ASN A 33 8.92 -10.88 2.44
CA ASN A 33 8.99 -11.43 3.80
C ASN A 33 8.94 -10.35 4.89
N ALA A 34 9.47 -9.16 4.62
CA ALA A 34 9.43 -8.04 5.56
C ALA A 34 8.04 -7.41 5.63
N MET A 35 7.32 -7.35 4.50
CA MET A 35 5.92 -6.88 4.48
C MET A 35 4.97 -7.87 5.16
N ARG A 36 5.33 -9.16 5.20
CA ARG A 36 4.57 -10.18 5.94
C ARG A 36 4.75 -10.12 7.46
N ASP A 37 5.58 -9.22 7.97
CA ASP A 37 5.80 -9.07 9.41
C ASP A 37 4.52 -8.58 10.13
N PRO A 38 4.09 -9.22 11.22
CA PRO A 38 2.90 -8.79 11.98
C PRO A 38 2.98 -7.35 12.50
N ALA A 39 4.17 -6.84 12.81
CA ALA A 39 4.37 -5.44 13.20
C ALA A 39 4.12 -4.49 12.03
N HIS A 40 4.49 -4.89 10.81
CA HIS A 40 4.12 -4.15 9.60
C HIS A 40 2.61 -4.16 9.37
N GLY A 41 1.96 -5.32 9.55
CA GLY A 41 0.51 -5.42 9.47
C GLY A 41 -0.23 -4.55 10.49
N ALA A 42 0.28 -4.47 11.73
CA ALA A 42 -0.28 -3.60 12.77
C ALA A 42 -0.19 -2.12 12.39
N PHE A 43 0.91 -1.76 11.75
CA PHE A 43 1.18 -0.42 11.26
C PHE A 43 0.26 -0.04 10.09
N CYS A 44 0.08 -0.93 9.10
CA CYS A 44 -0.82 -0.70 7.96
C CYS A 44 -2.31 -0.74 8.37
N MET A 45 -2.66 -1.46 9.43
CA MET A 45 -4.01 -1.48 10.03
C MET A 45 -4.29 -0.28 10.95
N GLY A 46 -3.34 0.66 11.08
CA GLY A 46 -3.53 1.89 11.83
C GLY A 46 -4.82 2.60 11.42
N VAL A 47 -5.57 3.11 12.41
CA VAL A 47 -6.89 3.70 12.19
C VAL A 47 -6.75 4.87 11.20
N PRO A 48 -7.39 4.82 10.02
CA PRO A 48 -7.38 5.95 9.11
C PRO A 48 -7.95 7.18 9.82
N GLU A 49 -7.26 8.33 9.74
CA GLU A 49 -7.82 9.61 10.20
C GLU A 49 -9.17 9.93 9.49
N ASP A 50 -9.37 9.36 8.29
CA ASP A 50 -10.60 9.41 7.52
C ASP A 50 -11.04 8.00 7.10
N ALA A 51 -12.09 7.47 7.75
CA ALA A 51 -12.68 6.16 7.41
C ALA A 51 -13.25 6.06 5.97
N HIS A 52 -13.30 7.20 5.25
CA HIS A 52 -13.81 7.31 3.90
C HIS A 52 -12.72 7.34 2.81
N ARG A 53 -11.44 7.33 3.19
CA ARG A 53 -10.32 7.33 2.23
C ARG A 53 -9.42 6.11 2.42
N ASP A 54 -9.80 5.03 1.74
CA ASP A 54 -8.92 3.87 1.56
C ASP A 54 -8.10 4.05 0.28
N PHE A 55 -6.80 4.29 0.45
CA PHE A 55 -5.90 4.51 -0.68
C PHE A 55 -5.83 3.28 -1.60
N HIS A 56 -6.03 2.06 -1.08
CA HIS A 56 -6.02 0.84 -1.90
C HIS A 56 -7.14 0.88 -2.93
N ASN A 57 -8.35 1.19 -2.48
CA ASN A 57 -9.51 1.31 -3.36
C ASN A 57 -9.38 2.48 -4.33
N ASP A 58 -8.92 3.64 -3.87
CA ASP A 58 -8.71 4.81 -4.74
C ASP A 58 -7.67 4.54 -5.83
N LEU A 59 -6.56 3.90 -5.47
CA LEU A 59 -5.51 3.50 -6.40
C LEU A 59 -6.03 2.46 -7.40
N PHE A 60 -6.71 1.42 -6.93
CA PHE A 60 -7.30 0.38 -7.78
C PHE A 60 -8.24 0.99 -8.83
N GLN A 61 -9.15 1.84 -8.38
CA GLN A 61 -10.12 2.52 -9.23
C GLN A 61 -9.46 3.44 -10.25
N ALA A 62 -8.40 4.15 -9.87
CA ALA A 62 -7.63 4.98 -10.80
C ALA A 62 -6.91 4.15 -11.87
N ILE A 63 -6.29 3.03 -11.47
CA ILE A 63 -5.63 2.09 -12.39
C ILE A 63 -6.66 1.49 -13.36
N GLN A 64 -7.82 1.05 -12.88
CA GLN A 64 -8.88 0.49 -13.73
C GLN A 64 -9.37 1.48 -14.79
N ARG A 65 -9.43 2.77 -14.47
CA ARG A 65 -9.82 3.82 -15.41
C ARG A 65 -8.68 4.29 -16.33
N GLY A 66 -7.45 3.84 -16.11
CA GLY A 66 -6.26 4.35 -16.81
C GLY A 66 -5.90 5.79 -16.43
N ASP A 67 -6.39 6.31 -15.29
CA ASP A 67 -6.09 7.66 -14.84
C ASP A 67 -4.78 7.68 -14.06
N HIS A 68 -3.68 7.87 -14.79
CA HIS A 68 -2.33 7.94 -14.23
C HIS A 68 -2.18 9.03 -13.15
N SER A 69 -2.83 10.18 -13.34
CA SER A 69 -2.72 11.29 -12.39
C SER A 69 -3.42 10.96 -11.07
N ALA A 70 -4.60 10.35 -11.13
CA ALA A 70 -5.30 9.89 -9.94
C ALA A 70 -4.55 8.76 -9.24
N ALA A 71 -3.96 7.82 -9.98
CA ALA A 71 -3.18 6.72 -9.40
C ALA A 71 -1.97 7.26 -8.62
N THR A 72 -1.23 8.22 -9.18
CA THR A 72 -0.11 8.86 -8.49
C THR A 72 -0.54 9.57 -7.22
N ARG A 73 -1.65 10.33 -7.25
CA ARG A 73 -2.16 11.01 -6.05
C ARG A 73 -2.57 10.03 -4.94
N ALA A 74 -3.26 8.94 -5.30
CA ALA A 74 -3.65 7.91 -4.35
C ALA A 74 -2.43 7.22 -3.71
N ALA A 75 -1.40 6.92 -4.51
CA ALA A 75 -0.16 6.33 -4.01
C ALA A 75 0.59 7.28 -3.05
N ILE A 76 0.71 8.57 -3.38
CA ILE A 76 1.34 9.57 -2.50
C ILE A 76 0.56 9.70 -1.19
N TYR A 77 -0.78 9.76 -1.25
CA TYR A 77 -1.60 9.83 -0.05
C TYR A 77 -1.39 8.63 0.88
N GLY A 78 -1.26 7.42 0.34
CA GLY A 78 -0.93 6.23 1.14
C GLY A 78 0.41 6.36 1.88
N LEU A 79 1.43 6.94 1.24
CA LEU A 79 2.72 7.21 1.87
C LEU A 79 2.59 8.24 3.01
N ASP A 80 1.87 9.34 2.79
CA ASP A 80 1.65 10.38 3.80
C ASP A 80 0.87 9.87 5.03
N VAL A 81 -0.09 8.97 4.81
CA VAL A 81 -0.84 8.31 5.90
C VAL A 81 0.08 7.39 6.70
N ASN A 82 0.91 6.60 6.02
CA ASN A 82 1.86 5.72 6.68
C ASN A 82 2.90 6.53 7.48
N GLU A 83 3.51 7.56 6.88
CA GLU A 83 4.49 8.41 7.57
C GLU A 83 3.93 9.01 8.88
N ARG A 84 2.70 9.51 8.87
CA ARG A 84 2.03 10.00 10.08
C ARG A 84 1.88 8.92 11.16
N HIS A 85 1.54 7.69 10.77
CA HIS A 85 1.48 6.57 11.71
C HIS A 85 2.86 6.23 12.29
N LEU A 86 3.96 6.35 11.53
CA LEU A 86 5.31 6.10 12.06
C LEU A 86 5.63 7.09 13.17
N HIS A 87 5.30 8.37 12.96
CA HIS A 87 5.52 9.41 13.95
C HIS A 87 4.60 9.26 15.18
N ALA A 88 3.38 8.75 15.00
CA ALA A 88 2.44 8.52 16.10
C ALA A 88 2.82 7.32 16.98
N VAL A 89 3.44 6.27 16.43
CA VAL A 89 3.88 5.07 17.19
C VAL A 89 5.22 5.30 17.90
N GLY A 90 6.05 6.23 17.41
CA GLY A 90 7.37 6.56 17.98
C GLY A 90 7.38 7.61 19.11
N SER A 91 6.22 8.14 19.52
CA SER A 91 6.05 9.14 20.59
C SER A 91 5.39 8.53 21.82
#